data_AF-A0A2D9P219-F1
#
_entry.id   AF-A0A2D9P219-F1
#
_cell.length_a   1.000
_cell.length_b   1.000
_cell.length_c   1.000
_cell.angle_alpha   90.00
_cell.angle_beta   90.00
_cell.angle_gamma   90.00
#
_symmetry.space_group_name_H-M   'P 1'
#
loop_
_entity.id
_entity.type
_entity.pdbx_description
1 polymer ?
#
loop_
_entity_poly.entity_id
_entity_poly.type
_entity_poly.pdbx_seq_one_letter_code
_entity_poly.pdbx_strand_id
1 'polypeptide(L)'
;MVSGIGQDVVDSLGKRDLNLDGNIINLAIVGSSRFYDFEIFEELIENWVDENSYPDLIIVGGASGVDYMAERWADNNSIPIAIFSEEWDDPSRTLRDRGRSEAPNSLTEKILKSATDILAIPSSTSKWTRIVIEMANEKEMPLTVYEID
;
A
#
# COMPACT_ATOMS: atom_id res chain seq x y z
N MET A 1 11.43 -6.73 -20.92
CA MET A 1 10.42 -5.87 -20.28
C MET A 1 9.60 -6.79 -19.40
N VAL A 2 9.88 -6.80 -18.11
CA VAL A 2 8.99 -7.45 -17.13
C VAL A 2 8.26 -6.26 -16.51
N SER A 3 7.10 -5.95 -17.07
CA SER A 3 6.12 -5.10 -16.39
C SER A 3 5.80 -5.79 -15.06
N GLY A 4 5.77 -5.00 -14.00
CA GLY A 4 5.71 -5.48 -12.62
C GLY A 4 4.43 -6.24 -12.34
N ILE A 5 4.50 -7.23 -11.45
CA ILE A 5 3.34 -8.01 -11.03
C ILE A 5 2.28 -7.07 -10.44
N GLY A 6 2.69 -6.05 -9.69
CA GLY A 6 1.79 -5.01 -9.18
C GLY A 6 1.13 -4.19 -10.30
N GLN A 7 1.91 -3.74 -11.28
CA GLN A 7 1.38 -2.96 -12.40
C GLN A 7 0.41 -3.77 -13.27
N ASP A 8 0.71 -5.03 -13.54
CA ASP A 8 -0.14 -5.91 -14.34
C ASP A 8 -1.50 -6.15 -13.67
N VAL A 9 -1.53 -6.26 -12.33
CA VAL A 9 -2.77 -6.35 -11.55
C VAL A 9 -3.57 -5.06 -11.64
N VAL A 10 -2.94 -3.90 -11.46
CA VAL A 10 -3.60 -2.58 -11.58
C VAL A 10 -4.15 -2.38 -12.99
N ASP A 11 -3.42 -2.75 -14.03
CA ASP A 11 -3.86 -2.61 -15.43
C ASP A 11 -5.04 -3.56 -15.74
N SER A 12 -5.09 -4.72 -15.08
CA SER A 12 -6.14 -5.73 -15.30
C SER A 12 -7.40 -5.46 -14.49
N LEU A 13 -7.26 -5.02 -13.24
CA LEU A 13 -8.34 -4.96 -12.25
C LEU A 13 -8.62 -3.55 -11.73
N GLY A 14 -7.64 -2.66 -11.76
CA GLY A 14 -7.81 -1.30 -11.25
C GLY A 14 -8.87 -0.51 -12.03
N LYS A 15 -9.46 0.48 -11.34
CA LYS A 15 -10.50 1.36 -11.90
C LYS A 15 -11.77 0.62 -12.32
N ARG A 16 -12.07 -0.51 -11.67
CA ARG A 16 -13.30 -1.28 -11.86
C ARG A 16 -13.99 -1.43 -10.51
N ASP A 17 -15.30 -1.32 -10.55
CA ASP A 17 -16.18 -1.70 -9.45
C ASP A 17 -16.27 -3.23 -9.44
N LEU A 18 -15.47 -3.86 -8.58
CA LEU A 18 -15.32 -5.30 -8.47
C LEU A 18 -16.33 -5.88 -7.47
N ASN A 19 -16.70 -5.11 -6.46
CA ASN A 19 -17.68 -5.52 -5.44
C ASN A 19 -19.15 -5.19 -5.83
N LEU A 20 -19.36 -4.44 -6.92
CA LEU A 20 -20.64 -4.00 -7.47
C LEU A 20 -21.43 -3.03 -6.58
N ASP A 21 -20.74 -2.25 -5.75
CA ASP A 21 -21.35 -1.28 -4.84
C ASP A 21 -21.54 0.13 -5.45
N GLY A 22 -21.03 0.35 -6.66
CA GLY A 22 -21.11 1.62 -7.40
C GLY A 22 -19.95 2.60 -7.13
N ASN A 23 -19.03 2.26 -6.23
CA ASN A 23 -17.78 2.96 -5.99
C ASN A 23 -16.62 2.20 -6.63
N ILE A 24 -15.49 2.90 -6.79
CA ILE A 24 -14.27 2.30 -7.30
C ILE A 24 -13.16 2.71 -6.36
N ILE A 25 -12.75 1.78 -5.51
CA ILE A 25 -11.80 2.01 -4.42
C ILE A 25 -10.55 1.15 -4.65
N ASN A 26 -9.51 1.81 -5.15
CA ASN A 26 -8.16 1.27 -5.16
C ASN A 26 -7.44 1.80 -3.92
N LEU A 27 -7.46 1.05 -2.82
CA LEU A 27 -6.89 1.46 -1.53
C LEU A 27 -5.41 1.13 -1.43
N ALA A 28 -4.56 2.17 -1.40
CA ALA A 28 -3.16 2.03 -1.01
C ALA A 28 -3.03 1.99 0.51
N ILE A 29 -2.40 0.94 1.02
CA ILE A 29 -2.09 0.80 2.44
C ILE A 29 -0.57 0.90 2.60
N VAL A 30 -0.12 1.90 3.36
CA VAL A 30 1.30 2.18 3.57
C VAL A 30 1.59 2.38 5.05
N GLY A 31 2.73 1.92 5.55
CA GLY A 31 3.01 2.13 6.97
C GLY A 31 4.32 1.57 7.48
N SER A 32 4.42 1.47 8.80
CA SER A 32 5.64 1.05 9.47
C SER A 32 6.02 -0.39 9.11
N SER A 33 7.27 -0.57 8.68
CA SER A 33 7.83 -1.90 8.45
C SER A 33 8.05 -2.76 9.70
N ARG A 34 7.76 -2.19 10.88
CA ARG A 34 7.98 -2.79 12.21
C ARG A 34 6.71 -3.04 13.00
N PHE A 35 5.55 -2.68 12.45
CA PHE A 35 4.26 -2.91 13.10
C PHE A 35 3.73 -4.29 12.71
N TYR A 36 3.31 -5.10 13.69
CA TYR A 36 2.85 -6.48 13.48
C TYR A 36 1.64 -6.85 14.37
N ASP A 37 0.98 -5.85 14.94
CA ASP A 37 -0.23 -6.09 15.72
C ASP A 37 -1.43 -6.18 14.78
N PHE A 38 -1.80 -7.41 14.42
CA PHE A 38 -2.87 -7.64 13.46
C PHE A 38 -4.25 -7.26 14.00
N GLU A 39 -4.48 -7.34 15.31
CA GLU A 39 -5.76 -6.97 15.91
C GLU A 39 -5.98 -5.47 15.76
N ILE A 40 -4.96 -4.67 16.08
CA ILE A 40 -5.00 -3.22 15.87
C ILE A 40 -5.09 -2.91 14.36
N PHE A 41 -4.33 -3.59 13.51
CA PHE A 41 -4.42 -3.38 12.06
C PHE A 41 -5.83 -3.63 11.51
N GLU A 42 -6.44 -4.76 11.91
CA GLU A 42 -7.80 -5.14 11.52
C GLU A 42 -8.81 -4.10 11.99
N GLU A 43 -8.72 -3.65 13.24
CA GLU A 43 -9.59 -2.57 13.74
C GLU A 43 -9.45 -1.29 12.90
N LEU A 44 -8.23 -0.88 12.55
CA LEU A 44 -8.00 0.33 11.75
C LEU A 44 -8.62 0.24 10.35
N ILE A 45 -8.47 -0.91 9.67
CA ILE A 45 -9.01 -1.07 8.31
C ILE A 45 -10.52 -1.28 8.32
N GLU A 46 -11.09 -2.00 9.29
CA GLU A 46 -12.55 -2.15 9.40
C GLU A 46 -13.22 -0.80 9.70
N ASN A 47 -12.64 0.01 10.59
CA ASN A 47 -13.13 1.38 10.84
C ASN A 47 -13.05 2.23 9.56
N TRP A 48 -12.00 2.09 8.75
CA TRP A 48 -11.89 2.79 7.47
C TRP A 48 -12.96 2.31 6.47
N VAL A 49 -13.21 1.01 6.39
CA VAL A 49 -14.24 0.40 5.53
C VAL A 49 -15.64 0.86 5.94
N ASP A 50 -15.94 0.96 7.23
CA ASP A 50 -17.23 1.45 7.73
C ASP A 50 -17.51 2.91 7.28
N GLU A 51 -16.47 3.72 7.12
CA GLU A 51 -16.58 5.12 6.68
C GLU A 51 -16.60 5.29 5.15
N ASN A 52 -15.95 4.39 4.39
CA ASN A 52 -15.65 4.59 2.96
C ASN A 52 -16.21 3.52 2.02
N SER A 53 -16.61 2.35 2.51
CA SER A 53 -16.91 1.10 1.79
C SER A 53 -15.71 0.18 1.57
N TYR A 54 -15.97 -1.07 1.19
CA TYR A 54 -14.93 -2.08 0.96
C TYR A 54 -14.08 -1.74 -0.28
N PRO A 55 -12.75 -1.91 -0.23
CA PRO A 55 -11.91 -1.68 -1.38
C PRO A 55 -12.10 -2.77 -2.45
N ASP A 56 -12.07 -2.35 -3.71
CA ASP A 56 -12.02 -3.25 -4.87
C ASP A 56 -10.63 -3.86 -5.06
N LEU A 57 -9.60 -3.09 -4.73
CA LEU A 57 -8.21 -3.46 -4.91
C LEU A 57 -7.35 -2.88 -3.79
N ILE A 58 -6.55 -3.71 -3.13
CA ILE A 58 -5.50 -3.26 -2.22
C ILE A 58 -4.20 -3.06 -2.99
N ILE A 59 -3.47 -1.98 -2.66
CA ILE A 59 -2.16 -1.66 -3.23
C ILE A 59 -1.12 -1.53 -2.11
N VAL A 60 -0.01 -2.26 -2.21
CA VAL A 60 1.10 -2.22 -1.23
C VAL A 60 2.47 -2.18 -1.90
N GLY A 61 3.50 -1.81 -1.14
CA GLY A 61 4.90 -1.80 -1.57
C GLY A 61 5.63 -3.13 -1.41
N GLY A 62 5.00 -4.14 -0.80
CA GLY A 62 5.55 -5.47 -0.54
C GLY A 62 6.68 -5.47 0.49
N ALA A 63 6.69 -4.48 1.39
CA ALA A 63 7.61 -4.46 2.52
C ALA A 63 7.13 -5.39 3.65
N SER A 64 7.88 -5.42 4.75
CA SER A 64 7.43 -6.07 5.98
C SER A 64 6.47 -5.17 6.77
N GLY A 65 5.89 -5.66 7.86
CA GLY A 65 5.04 -4.86 8.75
C GLY A 65 3.66 -4.58 8.17
N VAL A 66 3.27 -3.30 8.04
CA VAL A 66 1.94 -2.88 7.54
C VAL A 66 1.57 -3.54 6.22
N ASP A 67 2.47 -3.55 5.24
CA ASP A 67 2.23 -4.19 3.93
C ASP A 67 1.90 -5.69 4.09
N TYR A 68 2.60 -6.40 4.97
CA TYR A 68 2.32 -7.82 5.25
C TYR A 68 0.95 -8.03 5.92
N MET A 69 0.53 -7.11 6.80
CA MET A 69 -0.81 -7.19 7.42
C MET A 69 -1.91 -6.89 6.41
N ALA A 70 -1.67 -5.95 5.50
CA ALA A 70 -2.57 -5.67 4.37
C ALA A 70 -2.70 -6.88 3.44
N GLU A 71 -1.60 -7.57 3.11
CA GLU A 71 -1.64 -8.82 2.35
C GLU A 71 -2.50 -9.88 3.06
N ARG A 72 -2.30 -10.05 4.36
CA ARG A 72 -3.08 -11.01 5.17
C ARG A 72 -4.57 -10.66 5.21
N TRP A 73 -4.91 -9.39 5.40
CA TRP A 73 -6.31 -8.95 5.44
C TRP A 73 -6.98 -9.07 4.07
N ALA A 74 -6.26 -8.76 2.99
CA ALA A 74 -6.74 -8.94 1.62
C ALA A 74 -7.11 -10.41 1.34
N ASP A 75 -6.23 -11.35 1.71
CA ASP A 75 -6.48 -12.79 1.56
C ASP A 75 -7.71 -13.24 2.37
N ASN A 76 -7.81 -12.83 3.64
CA ASN A 76 -8.95 -13.15 4.51
C ASN A 76 -10.29 -12.67 3.95
N ASN A 77 -10.30 -11.51 3.28
CA ASN A 77 -11.51 -10.88 2.74
C ASN A 77 -11.71 -11.16 1.25
N SER A 78 -10.85 -11.97 0.62
CA SER A 78 -10.89 -12.26 -0.82
C SER A 78 -10.82 -11.01 -1.70
N ILE A 79 -10.08 -10.00 -1.24
CA ILE A 79 -9.89 -8.74 -1.97
C ILE A 79 -8.62 -8.85 -2.82
N PRO A 80 -8.68 -8.55 -4.13
CA PRO A 80 -7.50 -8.51 -4.98
C PRO A 80 -6.41 -7.58 -4.42
N ILE A 81 -5.15 -7.94 -4.64
CA ILE A 81 -4.01 -7.16 -4.17
C ILE A 81 -2.95 -6.98 -5.26
N ALA A 82 -2.45 -5.75 -5.40
CA ALA A 82 -1.33 -5.38 -6.24
C ALA A 82 -0.11 -5.06 -5.37
N ILE A 83 0.97 -5.82 -5.56
CA ILE A 83 2.22 -5.68 -4.78
C ILE A 83 3.31 -5.11 -5.70
N PHE A 84 3.76 -3.89 -5.42
CA PHE A 84 4.83 -3.23 -6.18
C PHE A 84 6.24 -3.57 -5.69
N SER A 85 6.47 -4.84 -5.30
CA SER A 85 7.75 -5.27 -4.74
C SER A 85 8.87 -5.38 -5.77
N GLU A 86 8.54 -5.39 -7.07
CA GLU A 86 9.51 -5.46 -8.17
C GLU A 86 10.54 -4.33 -8.19
N GLU A 87 10.29 -3.21 -7.52
CA GLU A 87 11.26 -2.11 -7.38
C GLU A 87 12.35 -2.40 -6.33
N TRP A 88 12.23 -3.48 -5.55
CA TRP A 88 13.26 -3.92 -4.58
C TRP A 88 14.30 -4.88 -5.19
N ASP A 89 13.93 -5.59 -6.26
CA ASP A 89 14.76 -6.58 -6.95
C ASP A 89 15.57 -5.90 -8.07
N ASP A 90 16.59 -5.14 -7.66
CA ASP A 90 17.68 -4.76 -8.58
C ASP A 90 18.64 -5.94 -8.74
N PRO A 91 18.72 -6.60 -9.92
CA PRO A 91 19.64 -7.72 -10.16
C PRO A 91 21.13 -7.34 -10.06
N SER A 92 21.46 -6.05 -9.91
CA SER A 92 22.83 -5.57 -9.66
C SER A 92 23.24 -5.58 -8.17
N ARG A 93 22.34 -5.93 -7.24
CA ARG A 93 22.66 -6.08 -5.80
C ARG A 93 23.60 -7.27 -5.57
N THR A 94 24.86 -6.97 -5.27
CA THR A 94 25.85 -7.94 -4.77
C THR A 94 25.77 -8.07 -3.24
N LEU A 95 26.23 -9.21 -2.69
CA LEU A 95 26.29 -9.61 -1.27
C LEU A 95 27.01 -8.64 -0.29
N ARG A 96 27.35 -7.42 -0.71
CA ARG A 96 27.78 -6.37 0.20
C ARG A 96 26.56 -5.65 0.73
N ASP A 97 26.26 -5.89 2.00
CA ASP A 97 25.27 -5.18 2.80
C ASP A 97 25.61 -3.68 2.85
N ARG A 98 25.21 -2.96 1.80
CA ARG A 98 25.03 -1.50 1.83
C ARG A 98 23.61 -1.35 2.34
N GLY A 99 23.45 -1.06 3.64
CA GLY A 99 22.16 -1.07 4.32
C GLY A 99 21.01 -0.53 3.48
N ARG A 100 19.84 -1.18 3.58
CA ARG A 100 18.62 -0.97 2.77
C ARG A 100 18.65 0.36 1.99
N SER A 101 18.98 0.27 0.71
CA SER A 101 18.80 1.40 -0.21
C SER A 101 17.35 1.86 -0.11
N GLU A 102 17.20 3.15 0.17
CA GLU A 102 15.97 3.93 0.10
C GLU A 102 15.09 3.51 -1.09
N ALA A 103 13.78 3.31 -0.86
CA ALA A 103 12.86 3.00 -1.95
C ALA A 103 12.96 4.12 -3.00
N PRO A 104 13.14 3.82 -4.29
CA PRO A 104 13.20 4.87 -5.29
C PRO A 104 11.86 5.62 -5.35
N ASN A 105 11.87 6.93 -5.59
CA ASN A 105 10.65 7.74 -5.75
C ASN A 105 9.66 7.15 -6.76
N SER A 106 10.13 6.30 -7.68
CA SER A 106 9.31 5.53 -8.62
C SER A 106 8.27 4.64 -7.93
N LEU A 107 8.58 4.02 -6.79
CA LEU A 107 7.64 3.17 -6.05
C LEU A 107 6.48 4.01 -5.49
N THR A 108 6.82 5.09 -4.79
CA THR A 108 5.81 6.02 -4.24
C THR A 108 4.92 6.57 -5.35
N GLU A 109 5.50 6.98 -6.48
CA GLU A 109 4.72 7.46 -7.62
C GLU A 109 3.79 6.40 -8.20
N LYS A 110 4.24 5.13 -8.30
CA LYS A 110 3.41 4.03 -8.82
C LYS A 110 2.22 3.75 -7.91
N ILE A 111 2.45 3.71 -6.60
CA ILE A 111 1.39 3.55 -5.59
C ILE A 111 0.36 4.68 -5.74
N LEU A 112 0.81 5.94 -5.70
CA LEU A 112 -0.08 7.10 -5.78
C LEU A 112 -0.83 7.20 -7.12
N LYS A 113 -0.21 6.81 -8.25
CA LYS A 113 -0.88 6.81 -9.56
C LYS A 113 -1.94 5.71 -9.68
N SER A 114 -1.80 4.65 -8.90
CA SER A 114 -2.67 3.47 -8.96
C SER A 114 -3.82 3.54 -7.96
N ALA A 115 -3.67 4.34 -6.91
CA ALA A 115 -4.61 4.47 -5.82
C ALA A 115 -5.67 5.56 -6.05
N THR A 116 -6.86 5.34 -5.51
CA THR A 116 -7.86 6.37 -5.22
C THR A 116 -7.77 6.74 -3.73
N ASP A 117 -7.72 5.68 -2.92
CA ASP A 117 -7.73 5.57 -1.46
C ASP A 117 -6.32 5.58 -0.86
N ILE A 118 -6.04 6.30 0.23
CA ILE A 118 -4.81 6.06 1.01
C ILE A 118 -5.11 5.89 2.49
N LEU A 119 -4.73 4.74 3.03
CA LEU A 119 -4.65 4.45 4.46
C LEU A 119 -3.18 4.39 4.89
N ALA A 120 -2.73 5.39 5.64
CA ALA A 120 -1.36 5.48 6.12
C ALA A 120 -1.26 5.17 7.62
N ILE A 121 -0.41 4.22 7.98
CA ILE A 121 -0.15 3.78 9.36
C ILE A 121 1.33 4.04 9.73
N PRO A 122 1.75 5.31 9.85
CA PRO A 122 3.12 5.65 10.20
C PRO A 122 3.44 5.32 11.66
N SER A 123 4.69 4.97 11.93
CA SER A 123 5.30 5.12 13.25
C SER A 123 6.38 6.20 13.25
N SER A 124 6.90 6.58 14.42
CA SER A 124 7.97 7.57 14.57
C SER A 124 9.21 7.37 13.66
N THR A 125 9.46 6.14 13.20
CA THR A 125 10.61 5.80 12.33
C THR A 125 10.24 5.65 10.84
N SER A 126 8.99 5.90 10.47
CA SER A 126 8.46 5.64 9.12
C SER A 126 8.74 6.81 8.17
N LYS A 127 9.97 6.87 7.65
CA LYS A 127 10.39 7.89 6.66
C LYS A 127 9.59 7.82 5.36
N TRP A 128 9.48 6.63 4.76
CA TRP A 128 8.81 6.45 3.46
C TRP A 128 7.31 6.71 3.52
N THR A 129 6.65 6.19 4.56
CA THR A 129 5.22 6.47 4.79
C THR A 129 4.95 7.97 4.88
N ARG A 130 5.84 8.75 5.52
CA ARG A 130 5.69 10.22 5.58
C ARG A 130 5.82 10.89 4.22
N ILE A 131 6.75 10.43 3.38
CA ILE A 131 6.85 10.92 2.00
C ILE A 131 5.56 10.61 1.21
N VAL A 132 4.98 9.42 1.38
CA VAL A 132 3.68 9.08 0.75
C VAL A 132 2.57 10.03 1.24
N ILE A 133 2.49 10.27 2.56
CA ILE A 133 1.54 11.20 3.18
C ILE A 133 1.69 12.62 2.62
N GLU A 134 2.92 13.13 2.52
CA GLU A 134 3.19 14.47 1.99
C GLU A 134 2.75 14.57 0.52
N MET A 135 3.16 13.62 -0.32
CA MET A 135 2.81 13.61 -1.75
C MET A 135 1.32 13.40 -2.00
N ALA A 136 0.63 12.62 -1.15
CA ALA A 136 -0.82 12.43 -1.19
C ALA A 136 -1.56 13.74 -0.91
N ASN A 137 -1.13 14.48 0.13
CA ASN A 137 -1.68 15.79 0.46
C ASN A 137 -1.46 16.81 -0.66
N GLU A 138 -0.26 16.85 -1.26
CA GLU A 138 0.04 17.72 -2.40
C GLU A 138 -0.84 17.44 -3.63
N LYS A 139 -1.32 16.19 -3.76
CA LYS A 139 -2.21 15.74 -4.83
C LYS A 139 -3.69 15.82 -4.49
N GLU A 140 -4.04 16.28 -3.29
CA GLU A 140 -5.41 16.32 -2.77
C GLU A 140 -6.12 14.95 -2.85
N MET A 141 -5.36 13.87 -2.61
CA MET A 141 -5.93 12.51 -2.56
C MET A 141 -6.64 12.28 -1.22
N PRO A 142 -7.76 11.53 -1.20
CA PRO A 142 -8.35 11.07 0.05
C PRO A 142 -7.33 10.26 0.86
N LEU A 143 -7.06 10.73 2.07
CA LEU A 143 -5.98 10.23 2.92
C LEU A 143 -6.46 10.13 4.36
N THR A 144 -6.38 8.93 4.92
CA THR A 144 -6.57 8.67 6.35
C THR A 144 -5.24 8.29 6.98
N VAL A 145 -4.89 8.91 8.11
CA VAL A 145 -3.62 8.69 8.80
C VAL A 145 -3.85 8.24 10.24
N TYR A 146 -3.25 7.11 10.62
CA TYR A 146 -3.22 6.59 11.98
C TYR A 146 -1.78 6.44 12.47
N GLU A 147 -1.34 7.35 13.36
CA GLU A 147 -0.03 7.23 13.99
C GLU A 147 -0.03 6.11 15.03
N ILE A 148 1.01 5.28 14.96
CA ILE A 148 1.28 4.21 15.92
C ILE A 148 2.62 4.49 16.63
N ASP A 149 2.68 4.20 17.93
CA ASP A 149 3.85 4.47 18.76
C ASP A 149 5.06 3.56 18.44
#